data_AF-A0A364K8U7-F1
#
_entry.id   AF-A0A364K8U7-F1
#
_cell.length_a   1.000
_cell.length_b   1.000
_cell.length_c   1.000
_cell.angle_alpha   90.00
_cell.angle_beta   90.00
_cell.angle_gamma   90.00
#
_symmetry.space_group_name_H-M   'P 1'
#
loop_
_entity.id
_entity.type
_entity.pdbx_description
1 polymer ?
#
loop_
_entity_poly.entity_id
_entity_poly.type
_entity_poly.pdbx_seq_one_letter_code
_entity_poly.pdbx_strand_id
1 'polypeptide(L)'
;MKKFLFNNSHVFIPFMITLGCWVIQPWGMIGSIFFCAIGICTFFVGINFYQKRLFQFMEVSEAEKTKELLSKQRHDWLNHVQVLMGYQMMKKNDQIGYYLQKLVTDANRERIISNICYAPLAVFLLTLSVKYKEWEWEVSLADSFEITDDKEAKRLLDLMKQIIHWLQKQGMDYLEWTKIKVMLSQDGRTFSIKWTLADEEGKTIPLDVPQAEWQELEQQIQKNGAELFSEKAHQGMFLRYVS
;
A
#
# COMPACT_ATOMS: atom_id res chain seq x y z
N MET A 1 9.38 13.54 6.42
CA MET A 1 10.02 14.27 5.30
C MET A 1 10.58 15.65 5.70
N LYS A 2 9.81 16.57 6.31
CA LYS A 2 10.32 17.90 6.76
C LYS A 2 11.55 17.86 7.68
N LYS A 3 11.58 16.93 8.65
CA LYS A 3 12.70 16.77 9.59
C LYS A 3 14.00 16.28 8.92
N PHE A 4 13.89 15.55 7.81
CA PHE A 4 15.04 15.07 7.02
C PHE A 4 15.62 16.16 6.11
N LEU A 5 14.79 17.05 5.58
CA LEU A 5 15.25 18.21 4.79
C LEU A 5 16.03 19.20 5.65
N PHE A 6 15.58 19.45 6.89
CA PHE A 6 16.24 20.42 7.78
C PHE A 6 17.60 19.93 8.31
N ASN A 7 17.74 18.62 8.55
CA ASN A 7 18.96 18.04 9.12
C ASN A 7 20.09 17.81 8.09
N ASN A 8 19.81 17.93 6.79
CA ASN A 8 20.77 17.67 5.71
C ASN A 8 21.25 18.93 4.99
N SER A 9 20.85 20.13 5.43
CA SER A 9 21.33 21.41 4.91
C SER A 9 22.86 21.55 5.03
N HIS A 10 23.48 20.83 5.96
CA HIS A 10 24.93 20.80 6.17
C HIS A 10 25.73 20.32 4.95
N VAL A 11 25.12 19.52 4.05
CA VAL A 11 25.77 19.00 2.84
C VAL A 11 26.10 20.12 1.84
N PHE A 12 25.37 21.24 1.89
CA PHE A 12 25.57 22.39 1.00
C PHE A 12 26.37 23.54 1.66
N ILE A 13 26.80 23.40 2.92
CA ILE A 13 27.62 24.42 3.61
C ILE A 13 28.90 24.76 2.82
N PRO A 14 29.68 23.80 2.29
CA PRO A 14 30.87 24.12 1.50
C PRO A 14 30.57 24.95 0.25
N PHE A 15 29.44 24.69 -0.41
CA PHE A 15 28.98 25.46 -1.56
C PHE A 15 28.61 26.90 -1.15
N MET A 16 27.86 27.06 -0.06
CA MET A 16 27.49 28.38 0.48
C MET A 16 28.70 29.19 0.94
N ILE A 17 29.71 28.55 1.54
CA ILE A 17 30.99 29.18 1.91
C ILE A 17 31.72 29.64 0.64
N THR A 18 31.76 28.80 -0.40
CA THR A 18 32.41 29.14 -1.68
C THR A 18 31.73 30.35 -2.34
N LEU A 19 30.40 30.41 -2.34
CA LEU A 19 29.62 31.55 -2.82
C LEU A 19 29.87 32.82 -1.98
N GLY A 20 29.89 32.69 -0.64
CA GLY A 20 30.18 33.81 0.25
C GLY A 20 31.57 34.39 0.03
N CYS A 21 32.59 33.53 -0.16
CA CYS A 21 33.94 33.95 -0.50
C CYS A 21 34.02 34.62 -1.88
N TRP A 22 33.21 34.18 -2.85
CA TRP A 22 33.16 34.76 -4.19
C TRP A 22 32.68 36.22 -4.18
N VAL A 23 31.71 36.57 -3.31
CA VAL A 23 31.16 37.92 -3.19
C VAL A 23 32.19 38.94 -2.65
N ILE A 24 33.19 38.50 -1.88
CA ILE A 24 34.12 39.38 -1.15
C ILE A 24 35.44 39.61 -1.93
N GLN A 25 35.58 39.10 -3.15
CA GLN A 25 36.89 38.94 -3.79
C GLN A 25 37.40 40.17 -4.60
N PRO A 26 38.58 40.76 -4.28
CA PRO A 26 39.24 41.82 -5.07
C PRO A 26 40.13 41.38 -6.27
N TRP A 27 40.12 40.12 -6.71
CA TRP A 27 41.23 39.50 -7.48
C TRP A 27 41.03 39.42 -9.01
N GLY A 28 40.12 40.21 -9.58
CA GLY A 28 39.88 40.25 -11.04
C GLY A 28 39.30 38.96 -11.65
N MET A 29 39.24 38.89 -12.99
CA MET A 29 38.50 37.83 -13.72
C MET A 29 39.04 36.41 -13.49
N ILE A 30 40.35 36.23 -13.32
CA ILE A 30 40.96 34.90 -13.13
C ILE A 30 40.47 34.24 -11.84
N GLY A 31 40.33 35.03 -10.76
CA GLY A 31 39.78 34.55 -9.49
C GLY A 31 38.35 34.05 -9.63
N SER A 32 37.51 34.77 -10.38
CA SER A 32 36.10 34.44 -10.55
C SER A 32 35.87 33.07 -11.22
N ILE A 33 36.70 32.72 -12.21
CA ILE A 33 36.62 31.45 -12.93
C ILE A 33 36.95 30.28 -11.98
N PHE A 34 37.97 30.45 -11.13
CA PHE A 34 38.39 29.42 -10.18
C PHE A 34 37.32 29.15 -9.11
N PHE A 35 36.73 30.20 -8.53
CA PHE A 35 35.65 30.05 -7.56
C PHE A 35 34.37 29.47 -8.19
N CYS A 36 34.08 29.81 -9.44
CA CYS A 36 32.98 29.20 -10.19
C CYS A 36 33.20 27.68 -10.37
N ALA A 37 34.41 27.26 -10.77
CA ALA A 37 34.75 25.85 -10.93
C ALA A 37 34.64 25.08 -9.59
N ILE A 38 35.15 25.64 -8.49
CA ILE A 38 35.01 25.03 -7.15
C ILE A 38 33.55 24.99 -6.70
N GLY A 39 32.78 26.06 -6.94
CA GLY A 39 31.35 26.11 -6.63
C GLY A 39 30.58 25.00 -7.36
N ILE A 40 30.85 24.82 -8.65
CA ILE A 40 30.24 23.74 -9.45
C ILE A 40 30.65 22.37 -8.91
N CYS A 41 31.94 22.14 -8.65
CA CYS A 41 32.43 20.87 -8.10
C CYS A 41 31.81 20.54 -6.74
N THR A 42 31.78 21.51 -5.80
CA THR A 42 31.20 21.32 -4.46
C THR A 42 29.69 21.09 -4.52
N PHE A 43 28.98 21.74 -5.46
CA PHE A 43 27.57 21.50 -5.70
C PHE A 43 27.29 20.07 -6.19
N PHE A 44 28.05 19.58 -7.18
CA PHE A 44 27.90 18.21 -7.69
C PHE A 44 28.26 17.15 -6.64
N VAL A 45 29.31 17.37 -5.83
CA VAL A 45 29.64 16.50 -4.68
C VAL A 45 28.50 16.50 -3.66
N GLY A 46 27.92 17.67 -3.38
CA GLY A 46 26.75 17.80 -2.51
C GLY A 46 25.54 17.02 -3.01
N ILE A 47 25.22 17.10 -4.32
CA ILE A 47 24.15 16.33 -4.95
C ILE A 47 24.40 14.83 -4.82
N ASN A 48 25.60 14.35 -5.16
CA ASN A 48 25.94 12.92 -5.08
C ASN A 48 25.83 12.39 -3.65
N PHE A 49 26.32 13.15 -2.67
CA PHE A 49 26.22 12.76 -1.26
C PHE A 49 24.77 12.77 -0.77
N TYR A 50 23.98 13.75 -1.20
CA TYR A 50 22.55 13.82 -0.89
C TYR A 50 21.79 12.64 -1.49
N GLN A 51 22.05 12.28 -2.75
CA GLN A 51 21.45 11.11 -3.39
C GLN A 51 21.83 9.81 -2.68
N LYS A 52 23.11 9.63 -2.32
CA LYS A 52 23.57 8.43 -1.59
C LYS A 52 22.88 8.30 -0.22
N ARG A 53 22.71 9.41 0.50
CA ARG A 53 21.97 9.41 1.77
C ARG A 53 20.48 9.11 1.60
N LEU A 54 19.85 9.64 0.56
CA LEU A 54 18.47 9.32 0.24
C LEU A 54 18.30 7.83 -0.05
N PHE A 55 19.20 7.25 -0.84
CA PHE A 55 19.18 5.81 -1.14
C PHE A 55 19.30 4.97 0.14
N GLN A 56 20.26 5.27 1.01
CA GLN A 56 20.41 4.59 2.30
C GLN A 56 19.16 4.71 3.18
N PHE A 57 18.53 5.89 3.20
CA PHE A 57 17.30 6.08 3.96
C PHE A 57 16.14 5.24 3.40
N MET A 58 16.01 5.14 2.08
CA MET A 58 15.01 4.27 1.46
C MET A 58 15.29 2.80 1.74
N GLU A 59 16.55 2.36 1.62
CA GLU A 59 16.98 0.98 1.91
C GLU A 59 16.68 0.58 3.36
N VAL A 60 17.01 1.45 4.33
CA VAL A 60 16.67 1.20 5.74
C VAL A 60 15.16 1.16 5.96
N SER A 61 14.39 2.06 5.35
CA SER A 61 12.93 2.06 5.48
C SER A 61 12.28 0.83 4.85
N GLU A 62 12.78 0.36 3.71
CA GLU A 62 12.34 -0.87 3.06
C GLU A 62 12.69 -2.11 3.91
N ALA A 63 13.90 -2.14 4.47
CA ALA A 63 14.34 -3.21 5.37
C ALA A 63 13.49 -3.25 6.65
N GLU A 64 13.15 -2.10 7.24
CA GLU A 64 12.26 -2.01 8.41
C GLU A 64 10.85 -2.53 8.11
N LYS A 65 10.26 -2.13 6.97
CA LYS A 65 8.95 -2.64 6.54
C LYS A 65 8.98 -4.14 6.30
N THR A 66 10.02 -4.62 5.61
CA THR A 66 10.22 -6.06 5.36
C THR A 66 10.35 -6.83 6.67
N LYS A 67 11.09 -6.29 7.64
CA LYS A 67 11.24 -6.87 8.98
C LYS A 67 9.90 -6.94 9.71
N GLU A 68 9.07 -5.90 9.66
CA GLU A 68 7.73 -5.90 10.26
C GLU A 68 6.85 -6.98 9.64
N LEU A 69 6.83 -7.08 8.30
CA LEU A 69 6.09 -8.10 7.56
C LEU A 69 6.52 -9.51 7.96
N LEU A 70 7.83 -9.81 7.95
CA LEU A 70 8.35 -11.11 8.35
C LEU A 70 8.05 -11.44 9.82
N SER A 71 8.09 -10.44 10.70
CA SER A 71 7.76 -10.64 12.10
C SER A 71 6.29 -11.01 12.30
N LYS A 72 5.38 -10.36 11.57
CA LYS A 72 3.95 -10.70 11.59
C LYS A 72 3.71 -12.10 11.02
N GLN A 73 4.28 -12.39 9.85
CA GLN A 73 4.14 -13.71 9.23
C GLN A 73 4.62 -14.84 10.14
N ARG A 74 5.75 -14.66 10.83
CA ARG A 74 6.23 -15.60 11.84
C ARG A 74 5.25 -15.77 13.00
N HIS A 75 4.65 -14.68 13.49
CA HIS A 75 3.63 -14.75 14.53
C HIS A 75 2.42 -15.55 14.06
N ASP A 76 1.92 -15.28 12.86
CA ASP A 76 0.77 -15.98 12.27
C ASP A 76 1.07 -17.49 12.09
N TRP A 77 2.26 -17.84 11.59
CA TRP A 77 2.69 -19.24 11.51
C TRP A 77 2.74 -19.93 12.88
N LEU A 78 3.28 -19.27 13.91
CA LEU A 78 3.30 -19.81 15.26
C LEU A 78 1.87 -20.05 15.79
N ASN A 79 0.94 -19.14 15.50
CA ASN A 79 -0.47 -19.30 15.87
C ASN A 79 -1.10 -20.51 15.16
N HIS A 80 -0.84 -20.69 13.86
CA HIS A 80 -1.31 -21.88 13.11
C HIS A 80 -0.76 -23.18 13.69
N VAL A 81 0.52 -23.22 14.04
CA VAL A 81 1.15 -24.38 14.69
C VAL A 81 0.52 -24.64 16.07
N GLN A 82 0.26 -23.61 16.87
CA GLN A 82 -0.43 -23.74 18.16
C GLN A 82 -1.83 -24.33 18.03
N VAL A 83 -2.62 -23.88 17.05
CA VAL A 83 -3.96 -24.44 16.79
C VAL A 83 -3.88 -25.92 16.42
N LEU A 84 -2.95 -26.29 15.54
CA LEU A 84 -2.74 -27.68 15.13
C LEU A 84 -2.31 -28.57 16.32
N MET A 85 -1.37 -28.09 17.15
CA MET A 85 -0.97 -28.80 18.37
C MET A 85 -2.15 -28.96 19.33
N GLY A 86 -3.00 -27.93 19.47
CA GLY A 86 -4.22 -28.00 20.27
C GLY A 86 -5.17 -29.09 19.79
N TYR A 87 -5.44 -29.16 18.48
CA TYR A 87 -6.26 -30.25 17.90
C TYR A 87 -5.64 -31.63 18.10
N GLN A 88 -4.33 -31.74 17.96
CA GLN A 88 -3.61 -33.00 18.18
C GLN A 88 -3.71 -33.46 19.64
N MET A 89 -3.51 -32.56 20.62
CA MET A 89 -3.65 -32.88 22.05
C MET A 89 -5.08 -33.31 22.41
N MET A 90 -6.09 -32.73 21.74
CA MET A 90 -7.50 -33.11 21.89
C MET A 90 -7.88 -34.36 21.07
N LYS A 91 -6.94 -34.99 20.34
CA LYS A 91 -7.17 -36.11 19.42
C LYS A 91 -8.24 -35.83 18.35
N LYS A 92 -8.43 -34.57 17.96
CA LYS A 92 -9.38 -34.13 16.92
C LYS A 92 -8.75 -34.21 15.53
N ASN A 93 -8.41 -35.41 15.08
CA ASN A 93 -7.67 -35.61 13.82
C ASN A 93 -8.42 -35.08 12.59
N ASP A 94 -9.75 -35.19 12.56
CA ASP A 94 -10.54 -34.66 11.44
C ASP A 94 -10.41 -33.14 11.32
N GLN A 95 -10.36 -32.44 12.46
CA GLN A 95 -10.21 -30.98 12.50
C GLN A 95 -8.83 -30.52 12.01
N ILE A 96 -7.79 -31.34 12.23
CA ILE A 96 -6.46 -31.10 11.67
C ILE A 96 -6.53 -31.11 10.13
N GLY A 97 -7.21 -32.09 9.55
CA GLY A 97 -7.40 -32.19 8.10
C GLY A 97 -8.11 -30.97 7.51
N TYR A 98 -9.25 -30.58 8.09
CA TYR A 98 -9.99 -29.39 7.67
C TYR A 98 -9.16 -28.11 7.80
N TYR A 99 -8.42 -27.95 8.90
CA TYR A 99 -7.60 -26.77 9.12
C TYR A 99 -6.43 -26.68 8.14
N LEU A 100 -5.76 -27.80 7.85
CA LEU A 100 -4.69 -27.84 6.84
C LEU A 100 -5.22 -27.49 5.45
N GLN A 101 -6.41 -27.97 5.07
CA GLN A 101 -7.02 -27.62 3.79
C GLN A 101 -7.34 -26.12 3.70
N LYS A 102 -7.78 -25.50 4.81
CA LYS A 102 -7.94 -24.05 4.90
C LYS A 102 -6.62 -23.32 4.66
N LEU A 103 -5.54 -23.72 5.36
CA LEU A 103 -4.20 -23.13 5.17
C LEU A 103 -3.70 -23.26 3.73
N VAL A 104 -3.92 -24.40 3.08
CA VAL A 104 -3.57 -24.60 1.66
C VAL A 104 -4.36 -23.64 0.77
N THR A 105 -5.64 -23.42 1.06
CA THR A 105 -6.49 -22.48 0.31
C THR A 105 -6.00 -21.05 0.47
N ASP A 106 -5.70 -20.64 1.70
CA ASP A 106 -5.17 -19.30 2.01
C ASP A 106 -3.81 -19.07 1.33
N ALA A 107 -2.90 -20.06 1.39
CA ALA A 107 -1.60 -19.99 0.72
C ALA A 107 -1.73 -19.94 -0.81
N ASN A 108 -2.66 -20.69 -1.39
CA ASN A 108 -2.92 -20.62 -2.84
C ASN A 108 -3.44 -19.24 -3.25
N ARG A 109 -4.32 -18.64 -2.45
CA ARG A 109 -4.81 -17.28 -2.66
C ARG A 109 -3.68 -16.26 -2.61
N GLU A 110 -2.81 -16.33 -1.61
CA GLU A 110 -1.61 -15.48 -1.53
C GLU A 110 -0.69 -15.66 -2.73
N ARG A 111 -0.50 -16.90 -3.19
CA ARG A 111 0.27 -17.20 -4.41
C ARG A 111 -0.33 -16.51 -5.64
N ILE A 112 -1.63 -16.60 -5.84
CA ILE A 112 -2.29 -15.96 -6.99
C ILE A 112 -2.11 -14.44 -6.91
N ILE A 113 -2.29 -13.82 -5.73
CA ILE A 113 -2.04 -12.38 -5.55
C ILE A 113 -0.58 -12.01 -5.84
N SER A 114 0.38 -12.83 -5.43
CA SER A 114 1.81 -12.59 -5.68
C SER A 114 2.20 -12.65 -7.16
N ASN A 115 1.40 -13.32 -7.99
CA ASN A 115 1.62 -13.44 -9.44
C ASN A 115 1.07 -12.26 -10.25
N ILE A 116 0.40 -11.28 -9.60
CA ILE A 116 0.00 -10.04 -10.27
C ILE A 116 1.25 -9.33 -10.80
N CYS A 117 1.27 -9.02 -12.11
CA CYS A 117 2.44 -8.48 -12.80
C CYS A 117 3.00 -7.20 -12.14
N TYR A 118 2.09 -6.29 -11.75
CA TYR A 118 2.46 -5.05 -11.11
C TYR A 118 2.69 -5.24 -9.61
N ALA A 119 3.96 -5.42 -9.22
CA ALA A 119 4.39 -5.70 -7.86
C ALA A 119 3.81 -4.75 -6.78
N PRO A 120 3.69 -3.42 -6.98
CA PRO A 120 3.10 -2.55 -5.96
C PRO A 120 1.64 -2.87 -5.62
N LEU A 121 0.86 -3.38 -6.57
CA LEU A 121 -0.51 -3.82 -6.31
C LEU A 121 -0.51 -5.16 -5.55
N ALA A 122 0.31 -6.13 -5.97
CA ALA A 122 0.46 -7.40 -5.27
C ALA A 122 0.83 -7.19 -3.79
N VAL A 123 1.88 -6.39 -3.54
CA VAL A 123 2.33 -6.02 -2.19
C VAL A 123 1.22 -5.30 -1.43
N PHE A 124 0.52 -4.36 -2.06
CA PHE A 124 -0.58 -3.64 -1.41
C PHE A 124 -1.66 -4.61 -0.91
N LEU A 125 -2.13 -5.54 -1.75
CA LEU A 125 -3.14 -6.52 -1.40
C LEU A 125 -2.69 -7.47 -0.29
N LEU A 126 -1.47 -8.00 -0.38
CA LEU A 126 -0.91 -8.92 0.63
C LEU A 126 -0.66 -8.23 1.99
N THR A 127 -0.43 -6.92 1.99
CA THR A 127 -0.08 -6.16 3.21
C THR A 127 -1.25 -5.41 3.83
N LEU A 128 -2.47 -5.53 3.29
CA LEU A 128 -3.66 -4.87 3.83
C LEU A 128 -3.85 -5.17 5.32
N SER A 129 -3.77 -6.44 5.72
CA SER A 129 -3.94 -6.85 7.13
C SER A 129 -2.83 -6.32 8.05
N VAL A 130 -1.66 -6.00 7.53
CA VAL A 130 -0.54 -5.44 8.31
C VAL A 130 -0.73 -3.94 8.48
N LYS A 131 -1.13 -3.27 7.39
CA LYS A 131 -1.25 -1.82 7.34
C LYS A 131 -2.51 -1.29 8.03
N TYR A 132 -3.61 -2.04 7.92
CA TYR A 132 -4.92 -1.67 8.44
C TYR A 132 -5.36 -2.74 9.44
N LYS A 133 -4.84 -2.63 10.68
CA LYS A 133 -5.00 -3.62 11.76
C LYS A 133 -6.38 -3.58 12.40
N GLU A 134 -7.15 -2.55 12.08
CA GLU A 134 -8.50 -2.31 12.59
C GLU A 134 -9.50 -3.33 12.05
N TRP A 135 -9.19 -3.96 10.91
CA TRP A 135 -10.09 -4.90 10.23
C TRP A 135 -9.39 -6.20 9.83
N GLU A 136 -10.15 -7.29 9.85
CA GLU A 136 -9.78 -8.55 9.22
C GLU A 136 -10.01 -8.45 7.71
N TRP A 137 -8.95 -8.67 6.93
CA TRP A 137 -8.99 -8.56 5.47
C TRP A 137 -9.07 -9.93 4.81
N GLU A 138 -10.03 -10.09 3.92
CA GLU A 138 -10.16 -11.27 3.06
C GLU A 138 -10.13 -10.83 1.60
N VAL A 139 -8.98 -11.02 0.94
CA VAL A 139 -8.79 -10.62 -0.46
C VAL A 139 -8.85 -11.84 -1.35
N SER A 140 -9.74 -11.86 -2.33
CA SER A 140 -9.89 -12.95 -3.30
C SER A 140 -9.83 -12.42 -4.72
N LEU A 141 -9.20 -13.19 -5.61
CA LEU A 141 -9.13 -12.95 -7.05
C LEU A 141 -10.01 -13.99 -7.74
N ALA A 142 -10.81 -13.57 -8.72
CA ALA A 142 -11.45 -14.51 -9.62
C ALA A 142 -10.40 -15.24 -10.47
N ASP A 143 -10.65 -16.49 -10.83
CA ASP A 143 -9.69 -17.32 -11.57
C ASP A 143 -9.27 -16.72 -12.91
N SER A 144 -10.11 -15.88 -13.51
CA SER A 144 -9.87 -15.17 -14.78
C SER A 144 -9.21 -13.81 -14.63
N PHE A 145 -8.82 -13.40 -13.41
CA PHE A 145 -8.24 -12.09 -13.18
C PHE A 145 -6.79 -12.04 -13.65
N GLU A 146 -6.52 -11.23 -14.68
CA GLU A 146 -5.18 -11.08 -15.23
C GLU A 146 -4.93 -9.63 -15.66
N ILE A 147 -4.08 -8.91 -14.91
CA ILE A 147 -3.64 -7.57 -15.28
C ILE A 147 -2.21 -7.62 -15.79
N THR A 148 -2.05 -7.31 -17.08
CA THR A 148 -0.76 -7.28 -17.76
C THR A 148 -0.22 -5.87 -17.98
N ASP A 149 -1.06 -4.83 -17.98
CA ASP A 149 -0.62 -3.44 -18.09
C ASP A 149 -0.38 -2.79 -16.72
N ASP A 150 0.86 -2.37 -16.48
CA ASP A 150 1.28 -1.64 -15.28
C ASP A 150 0.48 -0.35 -15.06
N LYS A 151 0.08 0.34 -16.13
CA LYS A 151 -0.70 1.59 -16.01
C LYS A 151 -2.09 1.32 -15.46
N GLU A 152 -2.74 0.27 -15.92
CA GLU A 152 -4.05 -0.18 -15.43
C GLU A 152 -3.95 -0.69 -13.99
N ALA A 153 -2.93 -1.51 -13.69
CA ALA A 153 -2.69 -2.00 -12.35
C ALA A 153 -2.42 -0.86 -11.35
N LYS A 154 -1.68 0.17 -11.77
CA LYS A 154 -1.46 1.38 -10.98
C LYS A 154 -2.75 2.15 -10.74
N ARG A 155 -3.58 2.32 -11.78
CA ARG A 155 -4.88 2.98 -11.66
C ARG A 155 -5.80 2.23 -10.70
N LEU A 156 -5.85 0.90 -10.81
CA LEU A 156 -6.59 0.03 -9.90
C LEU A 156 -6.09 0.21 -8.46
N LEU A 157 -4.78 0.18 -8.24
CA LEU A 157 -4.17 0.41 -6.93
C LEU A 157 -4.58 1.78 -6.35
N ASP A 158 -4.58 2.83 -7.16
CA ASP A 158 -4.93 4.18 -6.72
C ASP A 158 -6.44 4.30 -6.39
N LEU A 159 -7.31 3.62 -7.15
CA LEU A 159 -8.74 3.51 -6.85
C LEU A 159 -8.98 2.76 -5.52
N MET A 160 -8.29 1.63 -5.31
CA MET A 160 -8.41 0.87 -4.06
C MET A 160 -7.95 1.68 -2.85
N LYS A 161 -6.86 2.45 -2.97
CA LYS A 161 -6.40 3.34 -1.90
C LYS A 161 -7.41 4.43 -1.57
N GLN A 162 -8.09 4.99 -2.57
CA GLN A 162 -9.14 6.00 -2.35
C GLN A 162 -10.32 5.40 -1.58
N ILE A 163 -10.80 4.22 -2.01
CA ILE A 163 -11.89 3.52 -1.31
C ILE A 163 -11.49 3.18 0.12
N ILE A 164 -10.28 2.65 0.35
CA ILE A 164 -9.83 2.31 1.70
C ILE A 164 -9.70 3.56 2.57
N HIS A 165 -9.17 4.66 2.03
CA HIS A 165 -9.09 5.92 2.78
C HIS A 165 -10.48 6.43 3.17
N TRP A 166 -11.44 6.34 2.26
CA TRP A 166 -12.83 6.66 2.55
C TRP A 166 -13.42 5.72 3.61
N LEU A 167 -13.23 4.40 3.49
CA LEU A 167 -13.67 3.42 4.48
C LEU A 167 -13.06 3.68 5.86
N GLN A 168 -11.81 4.16 5.94
CA GLN A 168 -11.20 4.53 7.22
C GLN A 168 -11.86 5.73 7.86
N LYS A 169 -12.23 6.73 7.06
CA LYS A 169 -13.00 7.88 7.53
C LYS A 169 -14.35 7.42 8.08
N GLN A 170 -15.03 6.52 7.36
CA GLN A 170 -16.35 6.02 7.75
C GLN A 170 -16.35 5.06 8.95
N GLY A 171 -15.35 4.18 9.03
CA GLY A 171 -15.23 3.21 10.11
C GLY A 171 -14.89 3.83 11.47
N MET A 172 -14.39 5.07 11.49
CA MET A 172 -14.19 5.85 12.73
C MET A 172 -15.49 6.46 13.26
N ASP A 173 -16.46 6.70 12.38
CA ASP A 173 -17.60 7.58 12.66
C ASP A 173 -18.95 6.82 12.74
N TYR A 174 -19.14 5.69 12.03
CA TYR A 174 -20.50 5.18 11.79
C TYR A 174 -20.79 3.69 12.03
N LEU A 175 -19.85 2.73 11.95
CA LEU A 175 -20.22 1.29 11.92
C LEU A 175 -19.18 0.33 12.53
N GLU A 176 -19.62 -0.63 13.36
CA GLU A 176 -18.84 -1.71 13.98
C GLU A 176 -18.56 -2.87 13.00
N TRP A 177 -18.03 -2.60 11.81
CA TRP A 177 -17.53 -3.69 10.97
C TRP A 177 -16.13 -4.10 11.43
N THR A 178 -15.91 -5.40 11.51
CA THR A 178 -14.61 -5.98 11.90
C THR A 178 -13.94 -6.69 10.73
N LYS A 179 -14.69 -7.00 9.66
CA LYS A 179 -14.18 -7.75 8.52
C LYS A 179 -14.53 -7.09 7.18
N ILE A 180 -13.54 -7.02 6.30
CA ILE A 180 -13.67 -6.50 4.93
C ILE A 180 -13.25 -7.57 3.93
N LYS A 181 -14.19 -7.97 3.07
CA LYS A 181 -13.94 -8.87 1.95
C LYS A 181 -13.81 -8.09 0.66
N VAL A 182 -12.72 -8.29 -0.05
CA VAL A 182 -12.44 -7.65 -1.34
C VAL A 182 -12.33 -8.74 -2.40
N MET A 183 -13.21 -8.71 -3.38
CA MET A 183 -13.17 -9.62 -4.52
C MET A 183 -12.84 -8.83 -5.79
N LEU A 184 -11.73 -9.17 -6.42
CA LEU A 184 -11.32 -8.61 -7.70
C LEU A 184 -11.69 -9.60 -8.80
N SER A 185 -12.38 -9.12 -9.82
CA SER A 185 -12.73 -9.91 -10.99
C SER A 185 -12.55 -9.09 -12.26
N GLN A 186 -12.38 -9.81 -13.36
CA GLN A 186 -12.24 -9.22 -14.68
C GLN A 186 -13.15 -9.98 -15.64
N ASP A 187 -13.93 -9.21 -16.40
CA ASP A 187 -14.79 -9.70 -17.48
C ASP A 187 -14.43 -8.95 -18.76
N GLY A 188 -13.65 -9.60 -19.62
CA GLY A 188 -13.05 -9.00 -20.80
C GLY A 188 -12.14 -7.81 -20.44
N ARG A 189 -12.55 -6.60 -20.82
CA ARG A 189 -11.84 -5.34 -20.52
C ARG A 189 -12.37 -4.62 -19.29
N THR A 190 -13.37 -5.20 -18.63
CA THR A 190 -14.00 -4.58 -17.48
C THR A 190 -13.43 -5.18 -16.21
N PHE A 191 -12.82 -4.34 -15.39
CA PHE A 191 -12.42 -4.72 -14.05
C PHE A 191 -13.54 -4.38 -13.08
N SER A 192 -13.84 -5.32 -12.19
CA SER A 192 -14.76 -5.10 -11.09
C SER A 192 -14.12 -5.42 -9.75
N ILE A 193 -14.36 -4.54 -8.78
CA ILE A 193 -13.98 -4.74 -7.39
C ILE A 193 -15.25 -4.75 -6.57
N LYS A 194 -15.51 -5.86 -5.90
CA LYS A 194 -16.62 -5.99 -4.95
C LYS A 194 -16.07 -5.90 -3.53
N TRP A 195 -16.56 -4.95 -2.77
CA TRP A 195 -16.28 -4.78 -1.35
C TRP A 195 -17.50 -5.23 -0.56
N THR A 196 -17.30 -6.15 0.38
CA THR A 196 -18.36 -6.62 1.27
C THR A 196 -17.89 -6.42 2.70
N LEU A 197 -18.73 -5.78 3.52
CA LEU A 197 -18.45 -5.49 4.92
C LEU A 197 -19.18 -6.50 5.78
N ALA A 198 -18.52 -6.99 6.82
CA ALA A 198 -19.09 -7.98 7.72
C ALA A 198 -18.72 -7.73 9.19
N ASP A 199 -19.55 -8.23 10.10
CA ASP A 199 -19.27 -8.31 11.53
C ASP A 199 -18.35 -9.50 11.87
N GLU A 200 -18.09 -9.71 13.17
CA GLU A 200 -17.26 -10.82 13.67
C GLU A 200 -17.87 -12.19 13.37
N GLU A 201 -19.19 -12.27 13.27
CA GLU A 201 -19.93 -13.49 12.92
C GLU A 201 -19.91 -13.77 11.41
N GLY A 202 -19.35 -12.84 10.62
CA GLY A 202 -19.28 -12.92 9.16
C GLY A 202 -20.59 -12.55 8.46
N LYS A 203 -21.56 -11.99 9.17
CA LYS A 203 -22.81 -11.50 8.60
C LYS A 203 -22.55 -10.17 7.92
N THR A 204 -23.08 -10.03 6.71
CA THR A 204 -22.89 -8.84 5.89
C THR A 204 -23.64 -7.65 6.48
N ILE A 205 -22.94 -6.53 6.60
CA ILE A 205 -23.48 -5.28 7.13
C ILE A 205 -23.80 -4.36 5.94
N PRO A 206 -25.04 -3.84 5.82
CA PRO A 206 -25.34 -2.86 4.80
C PRO A 206 -24.54 -1.58 5.03
N LEU A 207 -23.96 -1.05 3.96
CA LEU A 207 -23.26 0.23 3.99
C LEU A 207 -24.29 1.38 4.02
N ASP A 208 -24.70 1.77 5.22
CA ASP A 208 -25.62 2.90 5.45
C ASP A 208 -24.82 4.17 5.70
N VAL A 209 -24.42 4.84 4.63
CA VAL A 209 -23.59 6.05 4.66
C VAL A 209 -24.39 7.24 4.11
N PRO A 210 -24.25 8.46 4.68
CA PRO A 210 -24.96 9.63 4.18
C PRO A 210 -24.78 9.83 2.67
N GLN A 211 -25.89 10.09 1.97
CA GLN A 211 -25.90 10.21 0.50
C GLN A 211 -24.90 11.25 -0.04
N ALA A 212 -24.67 12.34 0.70
CA ALA A 212 -23.71 13.37 0.31
C ALA A 212 -22.28 12.85 0.24
N GLU A 213 -21.86 12.00 1.18
CA GLU A 213 -20.52 11.42 1.21
C GLU A 213 -20.34 10.32 0.16
N TRP A 214 -21.41 9.57 -0.11
CA TRP A 214 -21.44 8.62 -1.22
C TRP A 214 -21.26 9.33 -2.57
N GLN A 215 -21.97 10.44 -2.79
CA GLN A 215 -21.84 11.24 -4.01
C GLN A 215 -20.45 11.86 -4.16
N GLU A 216 -19.83 12.29 -3.06
CA GLU A 216 -18.45 12.79 -3.09
C GLU A 216 -17.48 11.69 -3.56
N LEU A 217 -17.59 10.48 -2.99
CA LEU A 217 -16.78 9.34 -3.40
C LEU A 217 -17.04 8.99 -4.87
N GLU A 218 -18.30 8.91 -5.29
CA GLU A 218 -18.67 8.61 -6.68
C GLU A 218 -18.05 9.62 -7.65
N GLN A 219 -18.09 10.92 -7.34
CA GLN A 219 -17.44 11.96 -8.16
C GLN A 219 -15.92 11.81 -8.20
N GLN A 220 -15.28 11.46 -7.10
CA GLN A 220 -13.83 11.21 -7.06
C GLN A 220 -13.44 10.00 -7.91
N ILE A 221 -14.23 8.92 -7.85
CA ILE A 221 -14.02 7.69 -8.62
C ILE A 221 -14.32 7.91 -10.11
N GLN A 222 -15.35 8.67 -10.46
CA GLN A 222 -15.68 9.07 -11.84
C GLN A 222 -14.60 9.94 -12.48
N LYS A 223 -13.95 10.85 -11.73
CA LYS A 223 -12.77 11.60 -12.23
C LYS A 223 -11.62 10.68 -12.63
N ASN A 224 -11.54 9.52 -12.02
CA ASN A 224 -10.59 8.46 -12.35
C ASN A 224 -11.17 7.46 -13.37
N GLY A 225 -12.28 7.80 -14.06
CA GLY A 225 -12.94 7.05 -15.13
C GLY A 225 -13.44 5.66 -14.71
N ALA A 226 -13.86 5.52 -13.45
CA ALA A 226 -14.52 4.34 -12.93
C ALA A 226 -15.93 4.70 -12.45
N GLU A 227 -16.83 3.72 -12.43
CA GLU A 227 -18.20 3.85 -11.98
C GLU A 227 -18.37 3.10 -10.66
N LEU A 228 -19.04 3.74 -9.71
CA LEU A 228 -19.30 3.17 -8.39
C LEU A 228 -20.79 2.86 -8.26
N PHE A 229 -21.11 1.60 -7.98
CA PHE A 229 -22.47 1.14 -7.78
C PHE A 229 -22.65 0.65 -6.34
N SER A 230 -23.74 1.06 -5.71
CA SER A 230 -24.23 0.44 -4.48
C SER A 230 -25.34 -0.52 -4.85
N GLU A 231 -25.12 -1.81 -4.60
CA GLU A 231 -26.16 -2.80 -4.82
C GLU A 231 -26.97 -2.96 -3.53
N LYS A 232 -28.12 -2.28 -3.47
CA LYS A 232 -29.05 -2.38 -2.33
C LYS A 232 -29.46 -3.83 -2.00
N ALA A 233 -29.39 -4.74 -2.99
CA ALA A 233 -29.72 -6.15 -2.83
C ALA A 233 -28.56 -7.03 -2.31
N HIS A 234 -27.30 -6.59 -2.38
CA HIS A 234 -26.12 -7.43 -2.10
C HIS A 234 -25.12 -6.83 -1.09
N GLN A 235 -25.53 -5.81 -0.34
CA GLN A 235 -24.79 -5.29 0.84
C GLN A 235 -23.30 -5.06 0.58
N GLY A 236 -22.98 -4.54 -0.61
CA GLY A 236 -21.61 -4.37 -1.06
C GLY A 236 -21.46 -3.20 -2.03
N MET A 237 -20.25 -2.67 -2.08
CA MET A 237 -19.84 -1.62 -3.02
C MET A 237 -19.17 -2.28 -4.22
N PHE A 238 -19.60 -1.90 -5.42
CA PHE A 238 -19.06 -2.39 -6.67
C PHE A 238 -18.40 -1.25 -7.41
N LEU A 239 -17.10 -1.36 -7.63
CA LEU A 239 -16.41 -0.48 -8.56
C LEU A 239 -16.30 -1.22 -9.89
N ARG A 240 -16.70 -0.57 -10.98
CA ARG A 240 -16.50 -1.05 -12.34
C ARG A 240 -15.67 -0.04 -13.11
N TYR A 241 -14.65 -0.49 -13.82
CA TYR A 241 -13.91 0.37 -14.74
C TYR A 241 -13.58 -0.39 -16.01
N VAL A 242 -13.72 0.30 -17.14
CA VAL A 242 -13.39 -0.22 -18.47
C VAL A 242 -11.99 0.25 -18.84
N SER A 243 -11.11 -0.72 -19.12
CA SER A 243 -9.77 -0.54 -19.69
C SER A 243 -9.83 0.12 -21.07
#